data_AF-A0A7C6CJI1-F1
#
_entry.id   AF-A0A7C6CJI1-F1
#
_cell.length_a   1.000
_cell.length_b   1.000
_cell.length_c   1.000
_cell.angle_alpha   90.00
_cell.angle_beta   90.00
_cell.angle_gamma   90.00
#
_symmetry.space_group_name_H-M   'P 1'
#
loop_
_entity.id
_entity.type
_entity.pdbx_description
1 polymer ?
#
loop_
_entity_poly.entity_id
_entity_poly.type
_entity_poly.pdbx_seq_one_letter_code
_entity_poly.pdbx_strand_id
1 'polypeptide(L)'
;MNLDLVFLDWAIIITLLIFTYRGFRHGFVQQFLSIIGSVVAVIAAFYFYGKLGMILAAWLRISENLAGILGFILIVIIISAAVGLSGKKWKKATDNSSISTLDGIFGALFGALKVLIVWVLILLLLSSLPWDFIQTPLLESTLARDVLKLAPCFYFLQEKALPADVPRLYLTPEGLQFRKLRYEDLDGSTCIACGGEVRYLGPAKQGLFYFPLFQCSVCERRSDGCQTFEGFHLYYGRCPWEARTFPDGTKCEIWSDQPPVYPARICPVCGQSNVSSF
;
A
#
# COMPACT_ATOMS: atom_id res chain seq x y z
N MET A 1 -24.30 21.71 13.95
CA MET A 1 -24.38 20.59 12.97
C MET A 1 -23.29 20.87 11.95
N ASN A 2 -22.12 20.22 12.11
CA ASN A 2 -20.91 20.55 11.34
C ASN A 2 -21.08 20.09 9.89
N LEU A 3 -20.98 21.03 8.95
CA LEU A 3 -21.07 20.77 7.51
C LEU A 3 -19.86 19.98 6.98
N ASP A 4 -18.74 19.97 7.70
CA ASP A 4 -17.51 19.28 7.30
C ASP A 4 -17.60 17.75 7.46
N LEU A 5 -18.37 17.27 8.44
CA LEU A 5 -18.70 15.84 8.64
C LEU A 5 -19.41 15.23 7.42
N VAL A 6 -20.22 16.03 6.73
CA VAL A 6 -21.08 15.57 5.61
C VAL A 6 -20.25 15.42 4.34
N PHE A 7 -19.26 16.28 4.09
CA PHE A 7 -18.62 16.33 2.78
C PHE A 7 -17.79 15.08 2.46
N LEU A 8 -16.90 14.65 3.37
CA LEU A 8 -16.02 13.50 3.14
C LEU A 8 -16.83 12.20 3.07
N ASP A 9 -17.79 12.03 3.97
CA ASP A 9 -18.67 10.86 4.02
C ASP A 9 -19.50 10.74 2.72
N TRP A 10 -20.10 11.84 2.27
CA TRP A 10 -20.83 11.85 1.00
C TRP A 10 -19.90 11.63 -0.20
N ALA A 11 -18.68 12.16 -0.19
CA ALA A 11 -17.71 11.89 -1.25
C ALA A 11 -17.40 10.38 -1.35
N ILE A 12 -17.14 9.72 -0.21
CA ILE A 12 -16.89 8.28 -0.16
C ILE A 12 -18.14 7.50 -0.61
N ILE A 13 -19.32 7.81 -0.09
CA ILE A 13 -20.57 7.12 -0.43
C ILE A 13 -20.91 7.28 -1.91
N ILE A 14 -20.89 8.50 -2.45
CA ILE A 14 -21.24 8.79 -3.84
C ILE A 14 -20.29 8.06 -4.79
N THR A 15 -18.99 8.15 -4.54
CA THR A 15 -18.01 7.45 -5.37
C THR A 15 -18.17 5.93 -5.26
N LEU A 16 -18.37 5.38 -4.06
CA LEU A 16 -18.63 3.96 -3.85
C LEU A 16 -19.85 3.49 -4.65
N LEU A 17 -20.96 4.22 -4.58
CA LEU A 17 -22.18 3.91 -5.32
C LEU A 17 -21.96 3.99 -6.84
N ILE A 18 -21.30 5.05 -7.34
CA ILE A 18 -21.02 5.21 -8.77
C ILE A 18 -20.17 4.05 -9.29
N PHE A 19 -19.09 3.70 -8.59
CA PHE A 19 -18.19 2.63 -9.04
C PHE A 19 -18.78 1.24 -8.87
N THR A 20 -19.61 1.02 -7.85
CA THR A 20 -20.39 -0.22 -7.69
C THR A 20 -21.38 -0.38 -8.83
N TYR A 21 -22.13 0.67 -9.17
CA TYR A 21 -23.08 0.65 -10.28
C TYR A 21 -22.37 0.49 -11.63
N ARG A 22 -21.28 1.22 -11.88
CA ARG A 22 -20.45 1.03 -13.08
C ARG A 22 -19.90 -0.40 -13.15
N GLY A 23 -19.49 -0.95 -12.01
CA GLY A 23 -19.03 -2.33 -11.91
C GLY A 23 -20.09 -3.34 -12.30
N PHE A 24 -21.32 -3.13 -11.82
CA PHE A 24 -22.48 -3.94 -12.21
C PHE A 24 -22.78 -3.87 -13.72
N ARG A 25 -22.72 -2.66 -14.29
CA ARG A 25 -23.00 -2.43 -15.73
C ARG A 25 -21.94 -3.04 -16.65
N HIS A 26 -20.67 -2.95 -16.28
CA HIS A 26 -19.57 -3.55 -17.04
C HIS A 26 -19.47 -5.06 -16.84
N GLY A 27 -19.85 -5.58 -15.68
CA GLY A 27 -19.66 -6.98 -15.33
C GLY A 27 -18.25 -7.28 -14.83
N PHE A 28 -18.08 -8.44 -14.20
CA PHE A 28 -16.80 -8.91 -13.69
C PHE A 28 -15.85 -9.29 -14.81
N VAL A 29 -16.33 -10.05 -15.80
CA VAL A 29 -15.49 -10.57 -16.89
C VAL A 29 -14.87 -9.43 -17.69
N GLN A 30 -15.63 -8.39 -18.02
CA GLN A 30 -15.09 -7.24 -18.75
C GLN A 30 -14.03 -6.50 -17.93
N GLN A 31 -14.25 -6.32 -16.62
CA GLN A 31 -13.28 -5.66 -15.75
C GLN A 31 -12.00 -6.48 -15.58
N PHE A 32 -12.13 -7.79 -15.42
CA PHE A 32 -11.01 -8.71 -15.28
C PHE A 32 -10.18 -8.78 -16.57
N LEU A 33 -10.85 -8.95 -17.72
CA LEU A 33 -10.20 -8.90 -19.03
C LEU A 33 -9.50 -7.56 -19.27
N SER A 34 -10.08 -6.44 -18.84
CA SER A 34 -9.46 -5.12 -18.97
C SER A 34 -8.12 -5.03 -18.23
N ILE A 35 -8.05 -5.58 -17.01
CA ILE A 35 -6.81 -5.59 -16.20
C ILE A 35 -5.75 -6.49 -16.84
N ILE A 36 -6.11 -7.73 -17.20
CA ILE A 36 -5.16 -8.64 -17.85
C ILE A 36 -4.73 -8.08 -19.20
N GLY A 37 -5.69 -7.53 -19.95
CA GLY A 37 -5.47 -6.94 -21.25
C GLY A 37 -4.53 -5.75 -21.22
N SER A 38 -4.61 -4.89 -20.20
CA SER A 38 -3.69 -3.76 -20.06
C SER A 38 -2.26 -4.23 -19.74
N VAL A 39 -2.10 -5.24 -18.87
CA VAL A 39 -0.79 -5.85 -18.58
C VAL A 39 -0.19 -6.48 -19.84
N VAL A 40 -0.97 -7.28 -20.56
CA VAL A 40 -0.56 -7.89 -21.83
C VAL A 40 -0.23 -6.82 -22.88
N ALA A 41 -1.01 -5.75 -22.96
CA ALA A 41 -0.78 -4.64 -23.89
C ALA A 41 0.57 -3.97 -23.65
N VAL A 42 0.92 -3.70 -22.38
CA VAL A 42 2.20 -3.09 -22.01
C VAL A 42 3.37 -4.03 -22.31
N ILE A 43 3.27 -5.30 -21.92
CA ILE A 43 4.33 -6.30 -22.19
C ILE A 43 4.56 -6.45 -23.70
N ALA A 44 3.48 -6.58 -24.47
CA ALA A 44 3.56 -6.68 -25.92
C ALA A 44 4.13 -5.40 -26.55
N ALA A 45 3.74 -4.23 -26.05
CA ALA A 45 4.28 -2.96 -26.53
C ALA A 45 5.80 -2.89 -26.32
N PHE A 46 6.31 -3.25 -25.15
CA PHE A 46 7.77 -3.32 -24.92
C PHE A 46 8.50 -4.30 -25.83
N TYR A 47 7.86 -5.38 -26.27
CA TYR A 47 8.50 -6.35 -27.15
C TYR A 47 8.44 -5.94 -28.63
N PHE A 48 7.34 -5.32 -29.07
CA PHE A 48 7.07 -5.07 -30.49
C PHE A 48 7.26 -3.60 -30.93
N TYR A 49 7.42 -2.64 -30.01
CA TYR A 49 7.50 -1.21 -30.37
C TYR A 49 8.61 -0.89 -31.36
N GLY A 50 9.79 -1.53 -31.25
CA GLY A 50 10.91 -1.27 -32.15
C GLY A 50 10.62 -1.72 -33.59
N LYS A 51 10.03 -2.92 -33.76
CA LYS A 51 9.66 -3.44 -35.08
C LYS A 51 8.61 -2.56 -35.76
N LEU A 52 7.57 -2.20 -35.01
CA LEU A 52 6.49 -1.34 -35.53
C LEU A 52 7.00 0.09 -35.76
N GLY A 53 7.89 0.58 -34.90
CA GLY A 53 8.56 1.88 -35.00
C GLY A 53 9.37 2.02 -36.28
N MET A 54 10.13 1.00 -36.71
CA MET A 54 10.87 1.06 -37.98
C MET A 54 9.94 1.21 -39.19
N ILE A 55 8.81 0.49 -39.21
CA ILE A 55 7.80 0.61 -40.27
C ILE A 55 7.20 2.01 -40.28
N LEU A 56 6.85 2.54 -39.09
CA LEU A 56 6.31 3.89 -38.92
C LEU A 56 7.33 4.98 -39.31
N ALA A 57 8.61 4.81 -38.99
CA ALA A 57 9.68 5.74 -39.33
C ALA A 57 9.83 5.86 -40.85
N ALA A 58 9.82 4.72 -41.57
CA ALA A 58 9.88 4.70 -43.02
C ALA A 58 8.64 5.34 -43.67
N TRP A 59 7.44 5.06 -43.12
CA TRP A 59 6.19 5.53 -43.70
C TRP A 59 5.90 7.01 -43.45
N LEU A 60 6.17 7.50 -42.22
CA LEU A 60 5.90 8.88 -41.80
C LEU A 60 7.12 9.81 -41.93
N ARG A 61 8.30 9.27 -42.28
CA ARG A 61 9.58 10.00 -42.41
C ARG A 61 9.95 10.78 -41.14
N ILE A 62 9.78 10.14 -39.99
CA ILE A 62 10.09 10.68 -38.66
C ILE A 62 11.31 9.99 -38.05
N SER A 63 11.87 10.56 -36.96
CA SER A 63 12.98 9.95 -36.23
C SER A 63 12.59 8.60 -35.62
N GLU A 64 13.55 7.67 -35.54
CA GLU A 64 13.32 6.31 -35.01
C GLU A 64 12.83 6.33 -33.55
N ASN A 65 13.33 7.25 -32.73
CA ASN A 65 12.87 7.42 -31.35
C ASN A 65 11.39 7.81 -31.29
N LEU A 66 10.98 8.80 -32.08
CA LEU A 66 9.59 9.23 -32.12
C LEU A 66 8.69 8.12 -32.69
N ALA A 67 9.16 7.41 -33.72
CA ALA A 67 8.43 6.30 -34.30
C ALA A 67 8.27 5.12 -33.33
N GLY A 68 9.29 4.84 -32.50
CA GLY A 68 9.22 3.84 -31.44
C GLY A 68 8.18 4.18 -30.38
N ILE A 69 8.11 5.45 -29.95
CA ILE A 69 7.09 5.95 -29.01
C ILE A 69 5.68 5.80 -29.62
N LEU A 70 5.51 6.21 -30.88
CA LEU A 70 4.23 6.05 -31.58
C LEU A 70 3.85 4.57 -31.75
N GLY A 71 4.83 3.71 -32.05
CA GLY A 71 4.63 2.26 -32.16
C GLY A 71 4.17 1.65 -30.84
N PHE A 72 4.79 2.05 -29.72
CA PHE A 72 4.38 1.62 -28.39
C PHE A 72 2.92 2.01 -28.11
N ILE A 73 2.58 3.29 -28.30
CA ILE A 73 1.22 3.82 -28.08
C ILE A 73 0.20 3.07 -28.96
N LEU A 74 0.54 2.86 -30.24
CA LEU A 74 -0.33 2.18 -31.20
C LEU A 74 -0.61 0.72 -30.79
N ILE A 75 0.42 -0.02 -30.36
CA ILE A 75 0.26 -1.40 -29.87
C ILE A 75 -0.65 -1.43 -28.65
N VAL A 76 -0.44 -0.54 -27.67
CA VAL A 76 -1.27 -0.47 -26.47
C VAL A 76 -2.73 -0.20 -26.83
N ILE A 77 -2.98 0.75 -27.74
CA ILE A 77 -4.34 1.07 -28.20
C ILE A 77 -4.99 -0.13 -28.90
N ILE A 78 -4.29 -0.77 -29.84
CA ILE A 78 -4.83 -1.91 -30.61
C ILE A 78 -5.20 -3.07 -29.68
N ILE A 79 -4.31 -3.46 -28.76
CA ILE A 79 -4.56 -4.57 -27.84
C ILE A 79 -5.67 -4.21 -26.86
N SER A 80 -5.64 -3.01 -26.28
CA SER A 80 -6.69 -2.55 -25.35
C SER A 80 -8.06 -2.49 -26.03
N ALA A 81 -8.11 -2.04 -27.28
CA ALA A 81 -9.33 -2.03 -28.09
C ALA A 81 -9.83 -3.45 -28.36
N ALA A 82 -8.94 -4.37 -28.77
CA ALA A 82 -9.30 -5.77 -29.01
C ALA A 82 -9.90 -6.43 -27.76
N VAL A 83 -9.25 -6.27 -26.61
CA VAL A 83 -9.74 -6.78 -25.31
C VAL A 83 -11.08 -6.14 -24.94
N GLY A 84 -11.22 -4.83 -25.08
CA GLY A 84 -12.46 -4.11 -24.79
C GLY A 84 -13.63 -4.56 -25.67
N LEU A 85 -13.38 -4.83 -26.96
CA LEU A 85 -14.38 -5.39 -27.88
C LEU A 85 -14.76 -6.82 -27.50
N SER A 86 -13.80 -7.66 -27.12
CA SER A 86 -14.06 -9.01 -26.63
C SER A 86 -14.93 -9.01 -25.37
N GLY A 87 -14.66 -8.12 -24.40
CA GLY A 87 -15.50 -7.97 -23.21
C GLY A 87 -16.93 -7.53 -23.53
N LYS A 88 -17.10 -6.61 -24.49
CA LYS A 88 -18.45 -6.20 -24.96
C LYS A 88 -19.20 -7.35 -25.64
N LYS A 89 -18.52 -8.14 -26.47
CA LYS A 89 -19.10 -9.33 -27.11
C LYS A 89 -19.53 -10.36 -26.08
N TRP A 90 -18.72 -10.59 -25.05
CA TRP A 90 -19.07 -11.46 -23.92
C TRP A 90 -20.36 -11.00 -23.26
N LYS A 91 -20.44 -9.71 -22.88
CA LYS A 91 -21.64 -9.19 -22.23
C LYS A 91 -22.90 -9.40 -23.07
N LYS A 92 -22.81 -9.13 -24.38
CA LYS A 92 -23.92 -9.36 -25.33
C LYS A 92 -24.29 -10.83 -25.46
N ALA A 93 -23.32 -11.74 -25.44
CA ALA A 93 -23.56 -13.19 -25.50
C ALA A 93 -24.26 -13.72 -24.24
N THR A 94 -23.95 -13.16 -23.07
CA THR A 94 -24.51 -13.59 -21.79
C THR A 94 -25.80 -12.86 -21.40
N ASP A 95 -26.18 -11.79 -22.10
CA ASP A 95 -27.15 -10.79 -21.63
C ASP A 95 -28.53 -11.37 -21.28
N ASN A 96 -28.96 -12.41 -21.99
CA ASN A 96 -30.28 -13.04 -21.80
C ASN A 96 -30.26 -14.25 -20.84
N SER A 97 -29.22 -14.38 -20.02
CA SER A 97 -29.03 -15.51 -19.11
C SER A 97 -28.83 -15.05 -17.67
N SER A 98 -29.14 -15.91 -16.70
CA SER A 98 -28.85 -15.66 -15.27
C SER A 98 -27.37 -15.39 -15.00
N ILE A 99 -26.48 -15.81 -15.92
CA ILE A 99 -25.04 -15.55 -15.88
C ILE A 99 -24.75 -14.05 -15.98
N SER A 100 -25.53 -13.26 -16.74
CA SER A 100 -25.33 -11.79 -16.83
C SER A 100 -25.56 -11.10 -15.49
N THR A 101 -26.54 -11.57 -14.71
CA THR A 101 -26.82 -11.04 -13.38
C THR A 101 -25.71 -11.39 -12.40
N LEU A 102 -25.24 -12.64 -12.39
CA LEU A 102 -24.11 -13.06 -11.57
C LEU A 102 -22.82 -12.31 -11.93
N ASP A 103 -22.50 -12.20 -13.22
CA ASP A 103 -21.38 -11.40 -13.73
C ASP A 103 -21.51 -9.92 -13.31
N GLY A 104 -22.71 -9.37 -13.34
CA GLY A 104 -23.01 -8.04 -12.81
C GLY A 104 -22.74 -7.92 -11.31
N ILE A 105 -23.21 -8.86 -10.48
CA ILE A 105 -23.01 -8.83 -9.02
C ILE A 105 -21.52 -8.90 -8.68
N PHE A 106 -20.78 -9.84 -9.28
CA PHE A 106 -19.32 -9.90 -9.09
C PHE A 106 -18.63 -8.64 -9.63
N GLY A 107 -19.13 -8.07 -10.72
CA GLY A 107 -18.65 -6.81 -11.27
C GLY A 107 -18.86 -5.64 -10.31
N ALA A 108 -20.01 -5.60 -9.62
CA ALA A 108 -20.33 -4.61 -8.61
C ALA A 108 -19.38 -4.73 -7.41
N LEU A 109 -19.20 -5.95 -6.90
CA LEU A 109 -18.27 -6.23 -5.80
C LEU A 109 -16.83 -5.84 -6.16
N PHE A 110 -16.37 -6.20 -7.36
CA PHE A 110 -15.03 -5.85 -7.83
C PHE A 110 -14.86 -4.32 -8.00
N GLY A 111 -15.89 -3.63 -8.49
CA GLY A 111 -15.92 -2.17 -8.60
C GLY A 111 -15.87 -1.47 -7.24
N ALA A 112 -16.66 -1.94 -6.27
CA ALA A 112 -16.66 -1.47 -4.89
C ALA A 112 -15.30 -1.69 -4.23
N LEU A 113 -14.73 -2.90 -4.35
CA LEU A 113 -13.42 -3.22 -3.79
C LEU A 113 -12.32 -2.32 -4.38
N LYS A 114 -12.34 -2.11 -5.70
CA LYS A 114 -11.37 -1.25 -6.38
C LYS A 114 -11.40 0.18 -5.86
N VAL A 115 -12.58 0.80 -5.75
CA VAL A 115 -12.68 2.18 -5.26
C VAL A 115 -12.41 2.30 -3.76
N LEU A 116 -12.76 1.27 -2.98
CA LEU A 116 -12.45 1.22 -1.55
C LEU A 116 -10.95 1.20 -1.30
N ILE A 117 -10.19 0.41 -2.07
CA ILE A 117 -8.71 0.42 -2.02
C ILE A 117 -8.16 1.81 -2.36
N VAL A 118 -8.71 2.47 -3.38
CA VAL A 118 -8.33 3.84 -3.75
C VAL A 118 -8.59 4.82 -2.60
N TRP A 119 -9.74 4.70 -1.91
CA TRP A 119 -10.04 5.53 -0.75
C TRP A 119 -9.13 5.25 0.44
N VAL A 120 -8.79 3.98 0.72
CA VAL A 120 -7.79 3.65 1.74
C VAL A 120 -6.48 4.38 1.44
N LEU A 121 -5.98 4.31 0.19
CA LEU A 121 -4.77 5.02 -0.20
C LEU A 121 -4.89 6.55 -0.06
N ILE A 122 -5.99 7.14 -0.51
CA ILE A 122 -6.24 8.58 -0.39
C ILE A 122 -6.28 9.01 1.08
N LEU A 123 -7.01 8.29 1.93
CA LEU A 123 -7.13 8.61 3.35
C LEU A 123 -5.80 8.42 4.08
N LEU A 124 -5.00 7.41 3.73
CA LEU A 124 -3.64 7.25 4.28
C LEU A 124 -2.76 8.44 3.87
N LEU A 125 -2.79 8.85 2.60
CA LEU A 125 -2.06 10.03 2.13
C LEU A 125 -2.51 11.30 2.86
N LEU A 126 -3.81 11.52 2.99
CA LEU A 126 -4.36 12.68 3.71
C LEU A 126 -3.98 12.67 5.18
N SER A 127 -3.99 11.50 5.84
CA SER A 127 -3.59 11.35 7.25
C SER A 127 -2.12 11.72 7.49
N SER A 128 -1.29 11.66 6.46
CA SER A 128 0.13 12.00 6.56
C SER A 128 0.44 13.49 6.44
N LEU A 129 -0.55 14.31 6.05
CA LEU A 129 -0.36 15.74 5.89
C LEU A 129 -0.52 16.46 7.25
N PRO A 130 0.41 17.34 7.64
CA PRO A 130 0.37 18.04 8.93
C PRO A 130 -0.57 19.26 8.94
N TRP A 131 -1.55 19.32 8.03
CA TRP A 131 -2.46 20.45 7.90
C TRP A 131 -3.75 20.21 8.68
N ASP A 132 -4.06 21.10 9.63
CA ASP A 132 -5.25 20.99 10.49
C ASP A 132 -6.56 20.91 9.69
N PHE A 133 -6.65 21.61 8.54
CA PHE A 133 -7.80 21.55 7.62
C PHE A 133 -8.07 20.14 7.06
N ILE A 134 -7.06 19.26 7.02
CA ILE A 134 -7.19 17.88 6.56
C ILE A 134 -7.37 16.91 7.72
N GLN A 135 -6.75 17.17 8.87
CA GLN A 135 -6.83 16.28 10.03
C GLN A 135 -8.20 16.37 10.74
N THR A 136 -8.81 17.56 10.82
CA THR A 136 -10.10 17.72 11.48
C THR A 136 -11.23 16.94 10.80
N PRO A 137 -11.41 16.94 9.46
CA PRO A 137 -12.44 16.14 8.82
C PRO A 137 -12.15 14.63 8.89
N LEU A 138 -10.87 14.23 8.94
CA LEU A 138 -10.45 12.83 8.99
C LEU A 138 -10.73 12.18 10.35
N LEU A 139 -10.47 12.92 11.43
CA LEU A 139 -10.66 12.44 12.80
C LEU A 139 -12.14 12.41 13.20
N GLU A 140 -12.94 13.34 12.68
CA GLU A 140 -14.36 13.44 13.00
C GLU A 140 -15.24 12.49 12.15
N SER A 141 -14.81 12.14 10.94
CA SER A 141 -15.56 11.23 10.05
C SER A 141 -15.56 9.79 10.57
N THR A 142 -16.76 9.23 10.76
CA THR A 142 -16.94 7.83 11.16
C THR A 142 -16.61 6.88 10.00
N LEU A 143 -17.05 7.22 8.78
CA LEU A 143 -16.79 6.41 7.59
C LEU A 143 -15.32 6.42 7.18
N ALA A 144 -14.63 7.56 7.24
CA ALA A 144 -13.19 7.61 6.95
C ALA A 144 -12.41 6.75 7.94
N ARG A 145 -12.77 6.80 9.24
CA ARG A 145 -12.17 5.95 10.27
C ARG A 145 -12.45 4.47 10.02
N ASP A 146 -13.67 4.11 9.61
CA ASP A 146 -14.03 2.72 9.31
C ASP A 146 -13.33 2.21 8.05
N VAL A 147 -13.17 3.04 7.01
CA VAL A 147 -12.37 2.70 5.83
C VAL A 147 -10.89 2.53 6.21
N LEU A 148 -10.35 3.40 7.08
CA LEU A 148 -8.96 3.28 7.57
C LEU A 148 -8.72 2.01 8.39
N LYS A 149 -9.74 1.43 9.04
CA LYS A 149 -9.61 0.10 9.70
C LYS A 149 -9.28 -1.02 8.70
N LEU A 150 -9.47 -0.80 7.40
CA LEU A 150 -9.08 -1.75 6.35
C LEU A 150 -7.60 -1.60 5.94
N ALA A 151 -6.91 -0.55 6.39
CA ALA A 151 -5.50 -0.32 6.07
C ALA A 151 -4.58 -1.48 6.47
N PRO A 152 -4.71 -2.13 7.65
CA PRO A 152 -3.89 -3.30 8.00
C PRO A 152 -4.05 -4.46 7.01
N CYS A 153 -5.26 -4.69 6.50
CA CYS A 153 -5.53 -5.71 5.49
C CYS A 153 -4.84 -5.35 4.17
N PHE A 154 -4.88 -4.07 3.77
CA PHE A 154 -4.16 -3.58 2.60
C PHE A 154 -2.64 -3.77 2.75
N TYR A 155 -2.07 -3.43 3.90
CA TYR A 155 -0.65 -3.64 4.18
C TYR A 155 -0.26 -5.11 4.12
N PHE A 156 -1.08 -6.00 4.71
CA PHE A 156 -0.85 -7.45 4.64
C PHE A 156 -0.91 -7.98 3.20
N LEU A 157 -1.89 -7.53 2.41
CA LEU A 157 -2.01 -7.90 1.01
C LEU A 157 -0.81 -7.40 0.20
N GLN A 158 -0.37 -6.17 0.45
CA GLN A 158 0.83 -5.59 -0.15
C GLN A 158 2.07 -6.42 0.21
N GLU A 159 2.24 -6.79 1.47
CA GLU A 159 3.36 -7.61 1.91
C GLU A 159 3.42 -8.97 1.22
N LYS A 160 2.27 -9.58 0.96
CA LYS A 160 2.19 -10.88 0.30
C LYS A 160 2.29 -10.79 -1.23
N ALA A 161 1.82 -9.70 -1.83
CA ALA A 161 1.74 -9.54 -3.28
C ALA A 161 2.97 -8.85 -3.89
N LEU A 162 3.67 -7.98 -3.15
CA LEU A 162 4.82 -7.24 -3.64
C LEU A 162 6.15 -7.91 -3.25
N PRO A 163 7.10 -8.04 -4.18
CA PRO A 163 8.43 -8.57 -3.88
C PRO A 163 9.24 -7.59 -3.01
N ALA A 164 10.25 -8.11 -2.30
CA ALA A 164 10.99 -7.38 -1.26
C ALA A 164 11.77 -6.16 -1.76
N ASP A 165 12.04 -6.09 -3.06
CA ASP A 165 12.79 -5.03 -3.73
C ASP A 165 11.94 -3.78 -4.07
N VAL A 166 10.62 -3.84 -3.88
CA VAL A 166 9.72 -2.70 -4.14
C VAL A 166 9.55 -1.87 -2.87
N PRO A 167 9.75 -0.53 -2.93
CA PRO A 167 9.53 0.34 -1.77
C PRO A 167 8.07 0.25 -1.31
N ARG A 168 7.89 0.06 0.00
CA ARG A 168 6.58 -0.11 0.63
C ARG A 168 6.14 1.20 1.29
N LEU A 169 4.83 1.38 1.38
CA LEU A 169 4.22 2.51 2.07
C LEU A 169 4.19 2.21 3.57
N TYR A 170 4.78 3.06 4.39
CA TYR A 170 4.71 2.96 5.85
C TYR A 170 4.07 4.22 6.41
N LEU A 171 3.10 4.05 7.30
CA LEU A 171 2.61 5.14 8.14
C LEU A 171 3.54 5.27 9.35
N THR A 172 4.19 6.41 9.45
CA THR A 172 5.05 6.79 10.58
C THR A 172 4.40 7.99 11.28
N PRO A 173 4.72 8.27 12.56
CA PRO A 173 4.30 9.48 13.24
C PRO A 173 4.67 10.77 12.49
N GLU A 174 5.70 10.72 11.65
CA GLU A 174 6.20 11.80 10.79
C GLU A 174 5.47 11.88 9.44
N GLY A 175 4.49 11.01 9.19
CA GLY A 175 3.74 10.91 7.95
C GLY A 175 4.04 9.64 7.16
N LEU A 176 3.74 9.67 5.86
CA LEU A 176 3.72 8.51 4.98
C LEU A 176 5.03 8.45 4.20
N GLN A 177 5.74 7.34 4.35
CA GLN A 177 7.08 7.17 3.83
C GLN A 177 7.18 5.95 2.93
N PHE A 178 7.88 6.09 1.80
CA PHE A 178 8.25 4.96 0.95
C PHE A 178 9.62 4.45 1.37
N ARG A 179 9.70 3.23 1.94
CA ARG A 179 10.96 2.61 2.35
C ARG A 179 11.07 1.17 1.86
N LYS A 180 12.29 0.74 1.51
CA LYS A 180 12.61 -0.69 1.32
C LYS A 180 13.06 -1.24 2.66
N LEU A 181 12.38 -2.26 3.16
CA LEU A 181 12.69 -2.90 4.43
C LEU A 181 12.90 -4.38 4.19
N ARG A 182 14.11 -4.87 4.43
CA ARG A 182 14.40 -6.31 4.54
C ARG A 182 14.57 -6.59 6.03
N TYR A 183 13.75 -7.48 6.59
CA TYR A 183 13.78 -7.75 8.02
C TYR A 183 15.11 -8.38 8.45
N GLU A 184 15.78 -9.06 7.53
CA GLU A 184 17.11 -9.63 7.70
C GLU A 184 18.18 -8.55 7.95
N ASP A 185 17.99 -7.33 7.43
CA ASP A 185 18.92 -6.22 7.67
C ASP A 185 18.85 -5.71 9.13
N LEU A 186 17.78 -6.06 9.86
CA LEU A 186 17.61 -5.76 11.27
C LEU A 186 18.06 -6.93 12.18
N ASP A 187 18.55 -8.04 11.62
CA ASP A 187 19.14 -9.10 12.42
C ASP A 187 20.44 -8.63 13.09
N GLY A 188 20.57 -8.84 14.40
CA GLY A 188 21.68 -8.33 15.20
C GLY A 188 21.49 -6.90 15.72
N SER A 189 20.32 -6.30 15.53
CA SER A 189 20.02 -4.95 16.04
C SER A 189 20.06 -4.87 17.58
N THR A 190 20.23 -3.68 18.11
CA THR A 190 20.38 -3.43 19.54
C THR A 190 19.02 -3.22 20.21
N CYS A 191 18.67 -4.02 21.21
CA CYS A 191 17.42 -3.89 21.97
C CYS A 191 17.36 -2.54 22.69
N ILE A 192 16.26 -1.80 22.56
CA ILE A 192 16.07 -0.52 23.26
C ILE A 192 16.00 -0.73 24.78
N ALA A 193 15.41 -1.84 25.24
CA ALA A 193 15.12 -2.09 26.65
C ALA A 193 16.32 -2.55 27.49
N CYS A 194 17.28 -3.28 26.91
CA CYS A 194 18.42 -3.83 27.65
C CYS A 194 19.78 -3.61 26.96
N GLY A 195 19.79 -3.14 25.71
CA GLY A 195 21.02 -2.98 24.94
C GLY A 195 21.63 -4.26 24.38
N GLY A 196 21.00 -5.43 24.59
CA GLY A 196 21.42 -6.73 24.05
C GLY A 196 21.07 -6.91 22.57
N GLU A 197 21.71 -7.89 21.94
CA GLU A 197 21.49 -8.24 20.53
C GLU A 197 20.11 -8.86 20.31
N VAL A 198 19.42 -8.43 19.26
CA VAL A 198 18.09 -8.90 18.85
C VAL A 198 18.21 -9.69 17.56
N ARG A 199 17.61 -10.89 17.55
CA ARG A 199 17.64 -11.78 16.40
C ARG A 199 16.31 -11.84 15.68
N TYR A 200 16.36 -11.88 14.36
CA TYR A 200 15.20 -12.13 13.51
C TYR A 200 14.90 -13.64 13.46
N LEU A 201 13.71 -14.03 13.94
CA LEU A 201 13.25 -15.42 13.96
C LEU A 201 12.39 -15.81 12.75
N GLY A 202 12.20 -14.88 11.81
CA GLY A 202 11.30 -15.07 10.68
C GLY A 202 9.86 -14.61 10.96
N PRO A 203 8.93 -14.88 10.03
CA PRO A 203 7.52 -14.57 10.21
C PRO A 203 6.86 -15.52 11.22
N ALA A 204 6.18 -14.97 12.22
CA ALA A 204 5.41 -15.72 13.21
C ALA A 204 3.92 -15.34 13.13
N LYS A 205 3.06 -16.30 13.47
CA LYS A 205 1.60 -16.13 13.43
C LYS A 205 1.12 -15.35 14.66
N GLN A 206 0.39 -14.26 14.44
CA GLN A 206 -0.30 -13.50 15.48
C GLN A 206 -1.77 -13.32 15.06
N GLY A 207 -2.68 -14.02 15.73
CA GLY A 207 -4.09 -14.08 15.32
C GLY A 207 -4.27 -14.72 13.95
N LEU A 208 -4.83 -13.96 12.99
CA LEU A 208 -5.10 -14.41 11.62
C LEU A 208 -3.96 -14.11 10.63
N PHE A 209 -2.98 -13.32 11.02
CA PHE A 209 -1.93 -12.81 10.13
C PHE A 209 -0.54 -13.26 10.58
N TYR A 210 0.45 -13.06 9.71
CA TYR A 210 1.87 -13.33 9.99
C TYR A 210 2.62 -12.01 10.04
N PHE A 211 3.48 -11.85 11.04
CA PHE A 211 4.29 -10.66 11.23
C PHE A 211 5.74 -11.06 11.51
N PRO A 212 6.72 -10.21 11.20
CA PRO A 212 8.10 -10.48 11.58
C PRO A 212 8.23 -10.60 13.11
N LEU A 213 8.97 -11.61 13.56
CA LEU A 213 9.27 -11.81 14.95
C LEU A 213 10.76 -11.58 15.19
N PHE A 214 11.05 -10.60 16.03
CA PHE A 214 12.37 -10.32 16.56
C PHE A 214 12.36 -10.64 18.05
N GLN A 215 13.38 -11.35 18.53
CA GLN A 215 13.53 -11.69 19.94
C GLN A 215 14.90 -11.28 20.46
N CYS A 216 14.93 -10.57 21.59
CA CYS A 216 16.18 -10.23 22.25
C CYS A 216 16.82 -11.46 22.90
N SER A 217 18.12 -11.65 22.70
CA SER A 217 18.90 -12.74 23.30
C SER A 217 19.12 -12.59 24.81
N VAL A 218 18.90 -11.41 25.37
CA VAL A 218 19.18 -11.08 26.78
C VAL A 218 17.90 -10.99 27.61
N CYS A 219 16.95 -10.13 27.21
CA CYS A 219 15.71 -9.93 27.96
C CYS A 219 14.51 -10.69 27.38
N GLU A 220 14.72 -11.53 26.36
CA GLU A 220 13.71 -12.35 25.67
C GLU A 220 12.51 -11.59 25.08
N ARG A 221 12.55 -10.26 25.12
CA ARG A 221 11.51 -9.37 24.61
C ARG A 221 11.27 -9.60 23.12
N ARG A 222 9.99 -9.63 22.75
CA ARG A 222 9.51 -9.83 21.39
C ARG A 222 9.01 -8.52 20.78
N SER A 223 9.33 -8.30 19.51
CA SER A 223 8.81 -7.18 18.72
C SER A 223 8.82 -7.50 17.23
N ASP A 224 8.28 -6.62 16.42
CA ASP A 224 8.35 -6.59 14.96
C ASP A 224 9.61 -5.85 14.45
N GLY A 225 10.59 -5.64 15.34
CA GLY A 225 11.83 -4.93 15.07
C GLY A 225 11.78 -3.45 15.49
N CYS A 226 10.59 -2.88 15.74
CA CYS A 226 10.46 -1.47 16.12
C CYS A 226 11.07 -1.14 17.50
N GLN A 227 11.26 -2.14 18.37
CA GLN A 227 11.86 -1.98 19.69
C GLN A 227 13.39 -2.20 19.71
N THR A 228 14.05 -1.99 18.58
CA THR A 228 15.51 -1.96 18.43
C THR A 228 15.97 -0.55 18.07
N PHE A 229 17.18 -0.13 18.43
CA PHE A 229 17.64 1.24 18.13
C PHE A 229 17.69 1.52 16.62
N GLU A 230 18.21 0.56 15.86
CA GLU A 230 18.35 0.55 14.40
C GLU A 230 16.97 0.51 13.76
N GLY A 231 16.12 -0.42 14.19
CA GLY A 231 14.74 -0.51 13.75
C GLY A 231 13.96 0.76 14.08
N PHE A 232 14.13 1.37 15.25
CA PHE A 232 13.43 2.60 15.62
C PHE A 232 13.77 3.76 14.69
N HIS A 233 15.05 3.96 14.37
CA HIS A 233 15.45 4.95 13.35
C HIS A 233 14.89 4.60 11.98
N LEU A 234 14.80 3.31 11.66
CA LEU A 234 14.29 2.84 10.38
C LEU A 234 12.77 2.97 10.23
N TYR A 235 12.01 2.77 11.31
CA TYR A 235 10.54 2.87 11.30
C TYR A 235 10.06 4.30 11.55
N TYR A 236 10.69 5.04 12.47
CA TYR A 236 10.22 6.36 12.89
C TYR A 236 11.10 7.52 12.38
N GLY A 237 12.25 7.24 11.76
CA GLY A 237 13.12 8.31 11.22
C GLY A 237 13.70 9.27 12.26
N ARG A 238 13.62 8.93 13.55
CA ARG A 238 14.04 9.76 14.69
C ARG A 238 14.67 8.91 15.78
N CYS A 239 15.35 9.55 16.72
CA CYS A 239 16.00 8.86 17.82
C CYS A 239 15.03 8.54 18.97
N PRO A 240 15.12 7.35 19.61
CA PRO A 240 14.37 7.04 20.83
C PRO A 240 14.59 8.04 21.98
N TRP A 241 15.73 8.75 21.97
CA TRP A 241 16.08 9.74 23.00
C TRP A 241 15.47 11.13 22.79
N GLU A 242 14.88 11.40 21.63
CA GLU A 242 14.25 12.70 21.38
C GLU A 242 13.06 12.92 22.32
N ALA A 243 12.97 14.10 22.95
CA ALA A 243 11.96 14.40 23.98
C ALA A 243 10.50 14.35 23.48
N ARG A 244 10.27 14.38 22.16
CA ARG A 244 8.94 14.22 21.54
C ARG A 244 8.57 12.75 21.29
N THR A 245 9.49 11.83 21.52
CA THR A 245 9.30 10.41 21.26
C THR A 245 8.60 9.77 22.46
N PHE A 246 7.28 9.54 22.31
CA PHE A 246 6.39 8.81 23.24
C PHE A 246 6.67 9.07 24.74
N PRO A 247 5.99 10.04 25.38
CA PRO A 247 6.16 10.32 26.81
C PRO A 247 5.99 9.08 27.71
N ASP A 248 5.11 8.16 27.29
CA ASP A 248 4.77 6.94 28.00
C ASP A 248 5.60 5.71 27.56
N GLY A 249 6.67 5.93 26.80
CA GLY A 249 7.52 4.88 26.25
C GLY A 249 6.94 4.24 24.98
N THR A 250 7.74 3.38 24.34
CA THR A 250 7.39 2.75 23.06
C THR A 250 6.77 1.37 23.29
N LYS A 251 5.57 1.11 22.74
CA LYS A 251 4.90 -0.20 22.85
C LYS A 251 4.70 -0.81 21.46
N CYS A 252 4.95 -2.12 21.35
CA CYS A 252 4.63 -2.87 20.13
C CYS A 252 3.13 -3.19 20.15
N GLU A 253 2.42 -2.81 19.09
CA GLU A 253 0.98 -3.09 18.97
C GLU A 253 0.71 -4.55 18.56
N ILE A 254 1.62 -5.15 17.79
CA ILE A 254 1.50 -6.54 17.30
C ILE A 254 1.82 -7.54 18.41
N TRP A 255 2.99 -7.37 19.04
CA TRP A 255 3.49 -8.21 20.14
C TRP A 255 3.25 -7.50 21.47
N SER A 256 1.97 -7.42 21.84
CA SER A 256 1.46 -6.57 22.92
C SER A 256 1.60 -7.15 24.33
N ASP A 257 2.17 -8.35 24.45
CA ASP A 257 2.48 -9.05 25.69
C ASP A 257 3.57 -8.35 26.53
N GLN A 258 4.26 -7.37 25.93
CA GLN A 258 5.39 -6.68 26.54
C GLN A 258 5.02 -5.27 27.05
N PRO A 259 5.56 -4.83 28.20
CA PRO A 259 5.34 -3.48 28.70
C PRO A 259 6.08 -2.42 27.84
N PRO A 260 5.68 -1.14 27.92
CA PRO A 260 6.37 -0.05 27.23
C PRO A 260 7.88 -0.02 27.51
N VAL A 261 8.66 0.40 26.51
CA VAL A 261 10.12 0.43 26.55
C VAL A 261 10.63 1.85 26.53
N TYR A 262 11.61 2.09 27.39
CA TYR A 262 12.45 3.27 27.40
C TYR A 262 13.88 2.90 27.00
N PRO A 263 14.64 3.82 26.40
CA PRO A 263 15.99 3.53 25.94
C PRO A 263 16.94 3.32 27.14
N ALA A 264 17.62 2.18 27.17
CA ALA A 264 18.46 1.78 28.31
C ALA A 264 19.95 2.18 28.16
N ARG A 265 20.34 2.73 27.01
CA ARG A 265 21.74 3.08 26.68
C ARG A 265 21.83 4.23 25.69
N ILE A 266 23.03 4.80 25.57
CA ILE A 266 23.39 5.71 24.47
C ILE A 266 23.02 5.04 23.14
N CYS A 267 22.36 5.80 22.26
CA CYS A 267 21.94 5.26 20.98
C CYS A 267 23.16 4.84 20.13
N PRO A 268 23.27 3.57 19.71
CA PRO A 268 24.39 3.11 18.88
C PRO A 268 24.35 3.67 17.46
N VAL A 269 23.19 4.17 17.01
CA VAL A 269 22.99 4.70 15.64
C VAL A 269 23.45 6.15 15.52
N CYS A 270 23.09 7.01 16.48
CA CYS A 270 23.33 8.46 16.39
C CYS A 270 24.10 9.05 17.58
N GLY A 271 24.44 8.26 18.60
CA GLY A 271 25.21 8.70 19.76
C GLY A 271 24.46 9.58 20.76
N GLN A 272 23.17 9.85 20.56
CA GLN A 272 22.38 10.67 21.49
C GLN A 272 22.03 9.90 22.79
N SER A 273 21.90 10.66 23.89
CA SER A 273 21.26 10.24 25.13
C SER A 273 20.64 11.44 25.87
N ASN A 274 19.53 11.24 26.58
CA ASN A 274 18.97 12.28 27.46
C ASN A 274 19.41 12.12 28.94
N VAL A 275 20.17 11.06 29.22
CA VAL A 275 20.73 10.74 30.54
C VAL A 275 22.20 11.13 30.53
N SER A 276 22.65 11.83 31.58
CA SER A 276 24.01 12.33 31.74
C SER A 276 25.05 11.25 32.08
N SER A 277 24.60 10.03 32.43
CA SER A 277 25.45 8.86 32.67
C SER A 277 24.62 7.57 32.61
N PHE A 278 25.15 6.52 31.97
CA PHE A 278 24.65 5.14 32.04
C PHE A 278 25.57 4.30 32.90
#